data_AF-A0A5C3ED44-F1
#
_entry.id   AF-A0A5C3ED44-F1
#
_cell.length_a   1.000
_cell.length_b   1.000
_cell.length_c   1.000
_cell.angle_alpha   90.00
_cell.angle_beta   90.00
_cell.angle_gamma   90.00
#
_symmetry.space_group_name_H-M   'P 1'
#
loop_
_entity.id
_entity.type
_entity.pdbx_description
1 polymer ?
#
loop_
_entity_poly.entity_id
_entity_poly.type
_entity_poly.pdbx_seq_one_letter_code
_entity_poly.pdbx_strand_id
1 'polypeptide(L)'
;MDMELVKRAGNRALSINPPNADINLGRWGSDWGWTVFCLMAASTLGLLIWSTTIARNRRAFHYLLTAVLAISTISWYSMASDLGSTPITVQFLRNNPLGRGYDGYPTRQIWYSRYIDWTITTTLLLLSLLLITGLPLSVIFITLFFNMLMIVCGLLGALTRSRYKWGYFAFACAALGYVLYQVFASGLRSARRLGRGFDRAFLAAATLLAFIWPMYPICWALCEGGNVIGVSEEFLWYGLLDLFSKPIFAFLLLFMLRKCDYGALRLKSGKISEDKMAEHGGIEDHEQRGRGTTEEKSHEGVGAAPVHHTAETGIPSPPSAHQTSSLTQAASLPAGVPHTMMTPVA
;
A
#
# COMPACT_ATOMS: atom_id res chain seq x y z
N MET A 1 14.25 -38.99 -24.66
CA MET A 1 13.64 -37.70 -24.31
C MET A 1 13.46 -36.95 -25.60
N ASP A 2 12.21 -36.79 -26.05
CA ASP A 2 11.96 -36.49 -27.46
C ASP A 2 12.32 -35.05 -27.86
N MET A 3 13.03 -34.94 -28.98
CA MET A 3 13.39 -33.66 -29.57
C MET A 3 12.15 -32.84 -29.97
N GLU A 4 11.03 -33.49 -30.29
CA GLU A 4 9.71 -32.86 -30.47
C GLU A 4 9.16 -32.22 -29.19
N LEU A 5 9.32 -32.86 -28.01
CA LEU A 5 8.91 -32.27 -26.75
C LEU A 5 9.76 -31.03 -26.41
N VAL A 6 11.07 -31.09 -26.68
CA VAL A 6 11.95 -29.91 -26.54
C VAL A 6 11.57 -28.80 -27.53
N LYS A 7 11.18 -29.15 -28.76
CA LYS A 7 10.72 -28.18 -29.78
C LYS A 7 9.38 -27.52 -29.43
N ARG A 8 8.56 -28.17 -28.60
CA ARG A 8 7.32 -27.63 -28.01
C ARG A 8 7.57 -26.89 -26.68
N ALA A 9 8.70 -27.14 -26.02
CA ALA A 9 9.11 -26.49 -24.78
C ALA A 9 9.70 -25.10 -25.06
N GLY A 10 8.83 -24.08 -25.01
CA GLY A 10 9.22 -22.69 -25.10
C GLY A 10 8.04 -21.79 -24.78
N ASN A 11 8.32 -20.57 -24.32
CA ASN A 11 7.27 -19.60 -24.03
C ASN A 11 6.45 -19.31 -25.30
N ARG A 12 5.12 -19.42 -25.19
CA ARG A 12 4.18 -19.18 -26.28
C ARG A 12 3.23 -18.02 -26.03
N ALA A 13 3.39 -17.27 -24.94
CA ALA A 13 2.55 -16.12 -24.57
C ALA A 13 2.25 -15.21 -25.77
N LEU A 14 3.30 -14.65 -26.38
CA LEU A 14 3.19 -13.70 -27.50
C LEU A 14 2.65 -14.31 -28.82
N SER A 15 2.42 -15.63 -28.86
CA SER A 15 1.80 -16.35 -29.99
C SER A 15 0.36 -16.78 -29.72
N ILE A 16 -0.10 -16.62 -28.48
CA ILE A 16 -1.47 -16.90 -28.02
C ILE A 16 -2.20 -15.58 -27.79
N ASN A 17 -1.53 -14.64 -27.11
CA ASN A 17 -1.91 -13.26 -26.93
C ASN A 17 -0.91 -12.39 -27.72
N PRO A 18 -1.23 -11.98 -28.97
CA PRO A 18 -0.30 -11.21 -29.79
C PRO A 18 -0.31 -9.72 -29.41
N PRO A 19 0.87 -9.05 -29.35
CA PRO A 19 0.94 -7.64 -28.96
C PRO A 19 0.15 -6.67 -29.85
N ASN A 20 -0.46 -5.68 -29.18
CA ASN A 20 -1.39 -4.72 -29.77
C ASN A 20 -0.75 -3.35 -30.14
N ALA A 21 0.58 -3.23 -30.04
CA ALA A 21 1.34 -2.01 -30.31
C ALA A 21 2.50 -2.24 -31.29
N ASP A 22 2.92 -1.19 -32.01
CA ASP A 22 4.05 -1.25 -32.97
C ASP A 22 5.40 -1.49 -32.25
N ILE A 23 5.60 -0.84 -31.09
CA ILE A 23 6.73 -1.04 -30.18
C ILE A 23 6.22 -1.84 -28.97
N ASN A 24 6.60 -3.12 -28.90
CA ASN A 24 6.02 -4.12 -28.02
C ASN A 24 7.05 -5.01 -27.31
N LEU A 25 6.55 -5.85 -26.41
CA LEU A 25 7.30 -6.84 -25.64
C LEU A 25 7.84 -7.95 -26.56
N GLY A 26 9.16 -8.17 -26.52
CA GLY A 26 9.82 -9.28 -27.19
C GLY A 26 9.77 -10.57 -26.36
N ARG A 27 9.96 -11.71 -27.03
CA ARG A 27 9.96 -13.06 -26.42
C ARG A 27 10.79 -13.12 -25.14
N TRP A 28 12.02 -12.64 -25.18
CA TRP A 28 12.95 -12.66 -24.04
C TRP A 28 12.47 -11.79 -22.86
N GLY A 29 11.77 -10.68 -23.13
CA GLY A 29 11.14 -9.86 -22.10
C GLY A 29 9.96 -10.56 -21.43
N SER A 30 9.17 -11.33 -22.20
CA SER A 30 8.13 -12.21 -21.66
C SER A 30 8.74 -13.37 -20.86
N ASP A 31 9.85 -13.98 -21.31
CA ASP A 31 10.60 -15.02 -20.56
C ASP A 31 11.12 -14.49 -19.21
N TRP A 32 11.65 -13.26 -19.18
CA TRP A 32 11.98 -12.56 -17.95
C TRP A 32 10.74 -12.29 -17.09
N GLY A 33 9.63 -11.84 -17.68
CA GLY A 33 8.36 -11.64 -16.97
C GLY A 33 7.87 -12.91 -16.26
N TRP A 34 7.98 -14.07 -16.91
CA TRP A 34 7.68 -15.37 -16.30
C TRP A 34 8.65 -15.72 -15.15
N THR A 35 9.92 -15.32 -15.27
CA THR A 35 10.91 -15.47 -14.19
C THR A 35 10.53 -14.62 -12.96
N VAL A 36 10.15 -13.36 -13.15
CA VAL A 36 9.66 -12.50 -12.04
C VAL A 36 8.37 -13.04 -11.44
N PHE A 37 7.42 -13.49 -12.27
CA PHE A 37 6.19 -14.18 -11.81
C PHE A 37 6.51 -15.36 -10.88
N CYS A 38 7.41 -16.26 -11.28
CA CYS A 38 7.78 -17.44 -10.49
C CYS A 38 8.43 -17.03 -9.15
N LEU A 39 9.29 -16.00 -9.15
CA LEU A 39 9.92 -15.49 -7.92
C LEU A 39 8.88 -14.83 -6.98
N MET A 40 7.93 -14.06 -7.51
CA MET A 40 6.83 -13.48 -6.73
C MET A 40 5.91 -14.57 -6.16
N ALA A 41 5.55 -15.58 -6.96
CA ALA A 41 4.70 -16.70 -6.55
C ALA A 41 5.36 -17.53 -5.43
N ALA A 42 6.63 -17.94 -5.62
CA ALA A 42 7.39 -18.67 -4.61
C ALA A 42 7.55 -17.85 -3.32
N SER A 43 7.78 -16.55 -3.42
CA SER A 43 7.86 -15.66 -2.25
C SER A 43 6.52 -15.51 -1.52
N THR A 44 5.40 -15.45 -2.26
CA THR A 44 4.04 -15.43 -1.71
C THR A 44 3.75 -16.70 -0.91
N LEU A 45 4.04 -17.87 -1.49
CA LEU A 45 3.90 -19.16 -0.81
C LEU A 45 4.82 -19.26 0.41
N GLY A 46 6.06 -18.78 0.31
CA GLY A 46 7.01 -18.71 1.42
C GLY A 46 6.50 -17.88 2.61
N LEU A 47 5.93 -16.69 2.34
CA LEU A 47 5.33 -15.87 3.40
C LEU A 47 4.05 -16.48 3.98
N LEU A 48 3.20 -17.11 3.15
CA LEU A 48 2.02 -17.84 3.62
C LEU A 48 2.41 -18.96 4.59
N ILE A 49 3.33 -19.85 4.17
CA ILE A 49 3.83 -20.96 4.98
C ILE A 49 4.46 -20.43 6.27
N TRP A 50 5.34 -19.42 6.19
CA TRP A 50 5.97 -18.83 7.38
C TRP A 50 4.93 -18.20 8.32
N SER A 51 3.89 -17.55 7.81
CA SER A 51 2.82 -16.96 8.64
C SER A 51 2.09 -18.00 9.52
N THR A 52 2.06 -19.27 9.11
CA THR A 52 1.43 -20.35 9.91
C THR A 52 2.15 -20.58 11.24
N THR A 53 3.48 -20.37 11.29
CA THR A 53 4.32 -20.61 12.48
C THR A 53 4.39 -19.41 13.43
N ILE A 54 3.61 -18.35 13.17
CA ILE A 54 3.64 -17.09 13.92
C ILE A 54 2.36 -16.96 14.76
N ALA A 55 2.47 -16.43 15.99
CA ALA A 55 1.31 -16.16 16.84
C ALA A 55 0.33 -15.16 16.17
N ARG A 56 -0.99 -15.36 16.31
CA ARG A 56 -2.02 -14.62 15.56
C ARG A 56 -1.83 -13.09 15.62
N ASN A 57 -1.58 -12.56 16.81
CA ASN A 57 -1.32 -11.13 17.07
C ASN A 57 -0.05 -10.55 16.41
N ARG A 58 0.85 -11.37 15.83
CA ARG A 58 2.03 -10.94 15.07
C ARG A 58 1.93 -11.16 13.56
N ARG A 59 0.82 -11.72 13.06
CA ARG A 59 0.64 -12.03 11.63
C ARG A 59 0.29 -10.83 10.74
N ALA A 60 -0.12 -9.69 11.30
CA ALA A 60 -0.58 -8.52 10.52
C ALA A 60 0.38 -8.11 9.39
N PHE A 61 1.68 -7.94 9.70
CA PHE A 61 2.70 -7.61 8.69
C PHE A 61 2.95 -8.75 7.68
N HIS A 62 2.84 -10.03 8.11
CA HIS A 62 2.99 -11.17 7.20
C HIS A 62 1.84 -11.19 6.19
N TYR A 63 0.59 -11.02 6.61
CA TYR A 63 -0.57 -10.98 5.72
C TYR A 63 -0.56 -9.77 4.79
N LEU A 64 -0.18 -8.58 5.29
CA LEU A 64 -0.03 -7.38 4.47
C LEU A 64 1.02 -7.59 3.35
N LEU A 65 2.21 -8.10 3.70
CA LEU A 65 3.28 -8.33 2.72
C LEU A 65 2.98 -9.53 1.81
N THR A 66 2.19 -10.50 2.28
CA THR A 66 1.64 -11.57 1.43
C THR A 66 0.70 -11.00 0.38
N ALA A 67 -0.18 -10.05 0.74
CA ALA A 67 -1.07 -9.38 -0.21
C ALA A 67 -0.29 -8.56 -1.26
N VAL A 68 0.81 -7.90 -0.86
CA VAL A 68 1.75 -7.25 -1.80
C VAL A 68 2.27 -8.24 -2.84
N LEU A 69 2.81 -9.38 -2.39
CA LEU A 69 3.39 -10.37 -3.30
C LEU A 69 2.33 -11.06 -4.17
N ALA A 70 1.16 -11.41 -3.61
CA ALA A 70 0.07 -12.03 -4.35
C ALA A 70 -0.47 -11.14 -5.48
N ILE A 71 -0.64 -9.83 -5.22
CA ILE A 71 -1.06 -8.86 -6.24
C ILE A 71 0.00 -8.78 -7.35
N SER A 72 1.29 -8.71 -6.99
CA SER A 72 2.37 -8.70 -7.98
C SER A 72 2.55 -10.01 -8.73
N THR A 73 2.26 -11.16 -8.13
CA THR A 73 2.17 -12.44 -8.85
C THR A 73 1.11 -12.36 -9.94
N ILE A 74 -0.09 -11.85 -9.66
CA ILE A 74 -1.17 -11.72 -10.66
C ILE A 74 -0.81 -10.68 -11.74
N SER A 75 -0.17 -9.57 -11.35
CA SER A 75 0.27 -8.53 -12.28
C SER A 75 1.38 -9.02 -13.22
N TRP A 76 2.42 -9.69 -12.69
CA TRP A 76 3.49 -10.26 -13.50
C TRP A 76 3.03 -11.45 -14.34
N TYR A 77 2.05 -12.26 -13.88
CA TYR A 77 1.37 -13.25 -14.74
C TYR A 77 0.71 -12.58 -15.96
N SER A 78 -0.02 -11.48 -15.72
CA SER A 78 -0.71 -10.74 -16.78
C SER A 78 0.30 -10.14 -17.76
N MET A 79 1.28 -9.38 -17.25
CA MET A 79 2.34 -8.77 -18.05
C MET A 79 3.17 -9.80 -18.85
N ALA A 80 3.56 -10.93 -18.25
CA ALA A 80 4.32 -11.97 -18.94
C ALA A 80 3.49 -12.70 -20.02
N SER A 81 2.17 -12.79 -19.83
CA SER A 81 1.23 -13.34 -20.81
C SER A 81 0.74 -12.32 -21.85
N ASP A 82 1.34 -11.13 -21.93
CA ASP A 82 0.97 -10.00 -22.80
C ASP A 82 -0.38 -9.30 -22.47
N LEU A 83 -0.98 -9.66 -21.34
CA LEU A 83 -2.28 -9.13 -20.90
C LEU A 83 -2.13 -7.87 -20.02
N GLY A 84 -3.12 -6.98 -20.10
CA GLY A 84 -3.14 -5.77 -19.28
C GLY A 84 -2.26 -4.63 -19.82
N SER A 85 -2.17 -4.52 -21.15
CA SER A 85 -1.48 -3.44 -21.87
C SER A 85 -2.41 -2.69 -22.83
N THR A 86 -2.08 -1.43 -23.15
CA THR A 86 -2.79 -0.60 -24.13
C THR A 86 -1.80 0.14 -25.04
N PRO A 87 -2.07 0.29 -26.35
CA PRO A 87 -1.18 0.98 -27.29
C PRO A 87 -1.35 2.50 -27.23
N ILE A 88 -0.27 3.24 -26.97
CA ILE A 88 -0.26 4.71 -26.92
C ILE A 88 0.75 5.26 -27.93
N THR A 89 0.33 6.18 -28.80
CA THR A 89 1.26 6.83 -29.76
C THR A 89 2.38 7.57 -29.03
N VAL A 90 3.63 7.36 -29.45
CA VAL A 90 4.80 7.96 -28.80
C VAL A 90 4.91 9.46 -29.11
N GLN A 91 5.38 10.24 -28.13
CA GLN A 91 5.72 11.66 -28.37
C GLN A 91 7.01 11.78 -29.21
N PHE A 92 7.94 10.83 -29.08
CA PHE A 92 9.27 10.90 -29.68
C PHE A 92 9.47 9.74 -30.65
N LEU A 93 9.47 10.07 -31.94
CA LEU A 93 10.00 9.21 -32.99
C LEU A 93 11.52 9.10 -32.78
N ARG A 94 11.98 7.94 -32.30
CA ARG A 94 13.40 7.58 -32.26
C ARG A 94 13.76 6.83 -33.54
N ASN A 95 14.75 5.93 -33.49
CA ASN A 95 15.12 5.03 -34.59
C ASN A 95 14.07 3.92 -34.86
N ASN A 96 12.79 4.17 -34.53
CA ASN A 96 11.67 3.29 -34.81
C ASN A 96 11.08 3.65 -36.18
N PRO A 97 10.56 2.69 -36.96
CA PRO A 97 9.80 2.98 -38.17
C PRO A 97 8.51 3.74 -37.84
N LEU A 98 7.91 4.35 -38.87
CA LEU A 98 6.52 4.80 -38.81
C LEU A 98 5.59 3.61 -38.55
N GLY A 99 4.48 3.87 -37.84
CA GLY A 99 3.56 2.83 -37.37
C GLY A 99 2.10 3.30 -37.38
N ARG A 100 1.25 2.58 -36.64
CA ARG A 100 -0.22 2.68 -36.74
C ARG A 100 -0.85 3.75 -35.82
N GLY A 101 -0.03 4.57 -35.17
CA GLY A 101 -0.49 5.63 -34.28
C GLY A 101 -0.88 6.92 -35.02
N TYR A 102 -1.22 7.94 -34.23
CA TYR A 102 -1.54 9.27 -34.73
C TYR A 102 -0.37 9.86 -35.54
N ASP A 103 -0.68 10.49 -36.68
CA ASP A 103 0.30 11.14 -37.58
C ASP A 103 1.40 10.19 -38.10
N GLY A 104 1.11 8.89 -38.18
CA GLY A 104 2.07 7.86 -38.59
C GLY A 104 3.14 7.53 -37.55
N TYR A 105 3.11 8.14 -36.36
CA TYR A 105 4.03 7.78 -35.27
C TYR A 105 3.69 6.38 -34.74
N PRO A 106 4.69 5.56 -34.37
CA PRO A 106 4.42 4.24 -33.81
C PRO A 106 3.71 4.32 -32.45
N THR A 107 2.87 3.33 -32.18
CA THR A 107 2.31 3.05 -30.86
C THR A 107 3.31 2.27 -30.01
N ARG A 108 3.33 2.56 -28.71
CA ARG A 108 4.11 1.84 -27.70
C ARG A 108 3.16 1.15 -26.74
N GLN A 109 3.51 -0.08 -26.36
CA GLN A 109 2.79 -0.85 -25.35
C GLN A 109 2.96 -0.20 -23.97
N ILE A 110 1.84 0.13 -23.30
CA ILE A 110 1.82 0.74 -21.97
C ILE A 110 1.05 -0.18 -21.01
N TRP A 111 1.70 -0.56 -19.90
CA TRP A 111 1.26 -1.63 -19.00
C TRP A 111 0.42 -1.10 -17.85
N TYR A 112 -0.85 -0.78 -18.11
CA TYR A 112 -1.76 -0.26 -17.09
C TYR A 112 -1.95 -1.23 -15.91
N SER A 113 -1.84 -2.54 -16.14
CA SER A 113 -1.78 -3.59 -15.10
C SER A 113 -0.72 -3.31 -14.02
N ARG A 114 0.46 -2.81 -14.42
CA ARG A 114 1.56 -2.45 -13.51
C ARG A 114 1.20 -1.30 -12.58
N TYR A 115 0.44 -0.32 -13.06
CA TYR A 115 -0.02 0.81 -12.26
C TYR A 115 -1.16 0.42 -11.31
N ILE A 116 -2.00 -0.56 -11.69
CA ILE A 116 -3.01 -1.16 -10.79
C ILE A 116 -2.32 -1.90 -9.64
N ASP A 117 -1.30 -2.72 -9.94
CA ASP A 117 -0.41 -3.31 -8.93
C ASP A 117 0.16 -2.21 -8.02
N TRP A 118 0.93 -1.27 -8.58
CA TRP A 118 1.66 -0.30 -7.77
C TRP A 118 0.74 0.54 -6.89
N THR A 119 -0.45 0.92 -7.36
CA THR A 119 -1.42 1.71 -6.57
C THR A 119 -1.77 1.00 -5.25
N ILE A 120 -1.87 -0.32 -5.26
CA ILE A 120 -2.18 -1.12 -4.07
C ILE A 120 -0.88 -1.51 -3.35
N THR A 121 0.10 -2.07 -4.06
CA THR A 121 1.30 -2.66 -3.45
C THR A 121 2.22 -1.63 -2.81
N THR A 122 2.46 -0.48 -3.44
CA THR A 122 3.28 0.60 -2.83
C THR A 122 2.59 1.20 -1.60
N THR A 123 1.25 1.32 -1.64
CA THR A 123 0.44 1.80 -0.52
C THR A 123 0.51 0.82 0.66
N LEU A 124 0.45 -0.49 0.40
CA LEU A 124 0.64 -1.52 1.44
C LEU A 124 2.09 -1.54 1.96
N LEU A 125 3.10 -1.58 1.09
CA LEU A 125 4.53 -1.52 1.47
C LEU A 125 4.80 -0.34 2.40
N LEU A 126 4.35 0.85 2.01
CA LEU A 126 4.50 2.08 2.79
C LEU A 126 3.72 2.03 4.11
N LEU A 127 2.49 1.49 4.11
CA LEU A 127 1.72 1.26 5.34
C LEU A 127 2.49 0.32 6.30
N SER A 128 3.12 -0.75 5.80
CA SER A 128 3.91 -1.66 6.65
C SER A 128 5.13 -0.98 7.27
N LEU A 129 5.75 -0.04 6.56
CA LEU A 129 6.89 0.74 7.03
C LEU A 129 6.46 1.83 8.04
N LEU A 130 5.31 2.48 7.83
CA LEU A 130 4.80 3.53 8.72
C LEU A 130 4.15 2.96 10.00
N LEU A 131 3.52 1.77 9.93
CA LEU A 131 2.93 1.08 11.09
C LEU A 131 3.96 0.58 12.11
N ILE A 132 5.26 0.54 11.78
CA ILE A 132 6.34 0.25 12.73
C ILE A 132 6.94 1.51 13.36
N THR A 133 6.21 2.63 13.30
CA THR A 133 6.57 3.92 13.91
C THR A 133 5.46 4.43 14.81
N GLY A 134 5.77 5.34 15.74
CA GLY A 134 4.77 6.06 16.53
C GLY A 134 4.15 7.27 15.81
N LEU A 135 4.02 7.25 14.48
CA LEU A 135 3.39 8.35 13.73
C LEU A 135 1.87 8.40 13.96
N PRO A 136 1.26 9.60 14.04
CA PRO A 136 -0.19 9.72 14.12
C PRO A 136 -0.84 9.28 12.80
N LEU A 137 -2.01 8.64 12.90
CA LEU A 137 -2.73 8.09 11.74
C LEU A 137 -3.01 9.14 10.65
N SER A 138 -3.22 10.40 11.00
CA SER A 138 -3.37 11.51 10.04
C SER A 138 -2.15 11.69 9.14
N VAL A 139 -0.93 11.58 9.68
CA VAL A 139 0.31 11.63 8.90
C VAL A 139 0.48 10.38 8.05
N ILE A 140 0.05 9.20 8.55
CA ILE A 140 0.06 7.98 7.75
C ILE A 140 -0.89 8.12 6.55
N PHE A 141 -2.16 8.48 6.77
CA PHE A 141 -3.17 8.60 5.71
C PHE A 141 -2.79 9.64 4.63
N ILE A 142 -2.29 10.83 5.00
CA ILE A 142 -1.87 11.82 3.99
C ILE A 142 -0.65 11.33 3.19
N THR A 143 0.28 10.60 3.83
CA THR A 143 1.44 10.03 3.12
C THR A 143 1.02 8.91 2.16
N LEU A 144 0.04 8.07 2.55
CA LEU A 144 -0.56 7.08 1.65
C LEU A 144 -1.35 7.71 0.51
N PHE A 145 -2.06 8.83 0.74
CA PHE A 145 -2.73 9.59 -0.32
C PHE A 145 -1.73 10.13 -1.36
N PHE A 146 -0.63 10.75 -0.93
CA PHE A 146 0.41 11.21 -1.86
C PHE A 146 1.10 10.05 -2.59
N ASN A 147 1.24 8.89 -1.95
CA ASN A 147 1.71 7.67 -2.60
C ASN A 147 0.76 7.19 -3.72
N MET A 148 -0.56 7.19 -3.48
CA MET A 148 -1.54 6.87 -4.52
C MET A 148 -1.55 7.91 -5.64
N LEU A 149 -1.47 9.20 -5.30
CA LEU A 149 -1.39 10.29 -6.27
C LEU A 149 -0.17 10.17 -7.19
N MET A 150 0.99 9.78 -6.66
CA MET A 150 2.20 9.49 -7.43
C MET A 150 1.95 8.45 -8.54
N ILE A 151 1.31 7.32 -8.21
CA ILE A 151 1.03 6.25 -9.19
C ILE A 151 -0.04 6.69 -10.21
N VAL A 152 -1.11 7.37 -9.75
CA VAL A 152 -2.16 7.90 -10.64
C VAL A 152 -1.59 8.91 -11.65
N CYS A 153 -0.73 9.83 -11.21
CA CYS A 153 -0.04 10.74 -12.10
C CYS A 153 0.89 10.00 -13.08
N GLY A 154 1.65 9.00 -12.62
CA GLY A 154 2.47 8.15 -13.49
C GLY A 154 1.65 7.48 -14.61
N LEU A 155 0.48 6.92 -14.28
CA LEU A 155 -0.42 6.29 -15.25
C LEU A 155 -0.99 7.30 -16.24
N LEU A 156 -1.51 8.44 -15.77
CA LEU A 156 -2.06 9.49 -16.63
C LEU A 156 -0.99 10.05 -17.60
N GLY A 157 0.26 10.19 -17.15
CA GLY A 157 1.37 10.56 -18.03
C GLY A 157 1.72 9.47 -19.06
N ALA A 158 1.67 8.20 -18.67
CA ALA A 158 1.98 7.08 -19.57
C ALA A 158 0.91 6.95 -20.68
N LEU A 159 -0.36 7.16 -20.34
CA LEU A 159 -1.49 7.20 -21.29
C LEU A 159 -1.57 8.49 -22.12
N THR A 160 -0.83 9.54 -21.76
CA THR A 160 -0.81 10.80 -22.49
C THR A 160 0.20 10.76 -23.65
N ARG A 161 -0.29 10.85 -24.90
CA ARG A 161 0.56 10.91 -26.12
C ARG A 161 1.30 12.23 -26.33
N SER A 162 0.83 13.32 -25.75
CA SER A 162 1.33 14.68 -25.97
C SER A 162 2.34 15.13 -24.91
N ARG A 163 2.97 16.30 -25.11
CA ARG A 163 3.91 16.91 -24.15
C ARG A 163 3.35 17.12 -22.73
N TYR A 164 2.03 17.08 -22.55
CA TYR A 164 1.40 17.17 -21.24
C TYR A 164 1.75 16.01 -20.30
N LYS A 165 2.27 14.87 -20.83
CA LYS A 165 2.79 13.77 -19.99
C LYS A 165 3.84 14.22 -18.97
N TRP A 166 4.62 15.25 -19.29
CA TRP A 166 5.68 15.78 -18.43
C TRP A 166 5.15 16.62 -17.26
N GLY A 167 3.92 17.17 -17.37
CA GLY A 167 3.23 17.78 -16.22
C GLY A 167 2.83 16.73 -15.18
N TYR A 168 2.21 15.64 -15.63
CA TYR A 168 1.91 14.49 -14.77
C TYR A 168 3.17 13.88 -14.14
N PHE A 169 4.27 13.77 -14.90
CA PHE A 169 5.57 13.33 -14.38
C PHE A 169 6.10 14.24 -13.26
N ALA A 170 6.02 15.57 -13.44
CA ALA A 170 6.43 16.52 -12.41
C ALA A 170 5.58 16.39 -11.13
N PHE A 171 4.26 16.22 -11.26
CA PHE A 171 3.37 15.97 -10.12
C PHE A 171 3.68 14.64 -9.41
N ALA A 172 3.98 13.57 -10.16
CA ALA A 172 4.39 12.29 -9.60
C ALA A 172 5.73 12.40 -8.83
N CYS A 173 6.71 13.12 -9.38
CA CYS A 173 8.00 13.35 -8.72
C CYS A 173 7.86 14.22 -7.46
N ALA A 174 6.99 15.24 -7.47
CA ALA A 174 6.70 16.05 -6.29
C ALA A 174 6.02 15.22 -5.18
N ALA A 175 5.08 14.33 -5.55
CA ALA A 175 4.43 13.40 -4.64
C ALA A 175 5.42 12.37 -4.05
N LEU A 176 6.33 11.82 -4.86
CA LEU A 176 7.44 10.99 -4.38
C LEU A 176 8.33 11.74 -3.38
N GLY A 177 8.67 13.00 -3.69
CA GLY A 177 9.44 13.87 -2.79
C GLY A 177 8.76 14.07 -1.43
N TYR A 178 7.43 14.26 -1.41
CA TYR A 178 6.64 14.33 -0.18
C TYR A 178 6.68 13.01 0.61
N VAL A 179 6.50 11.87 -0.05
CA VAL A 179 6.54 10.55 0.60
C VAL A 179 7.92 10.28 1.21
N LEU A 180 9.01 10.51 0.47
CA LEU A 180 10.38 10.36 0.97
C LEU A 180 10.67 11.33 2.13
N TYR A 181 10.22 12.58 2.03
CA TYR A 181 10.31 13.53 3.15
C TYR A 181 9.60 13.00 4.40
N GLN A 182 8.37 12.49 4.30
CA GLN A 182 7.66 11.96 5.46
C GLN A 182 8.31 10.69 6.03
N VAL A 183 8.85 9.80 5.21
CA VAL A 183 9.59 8.61 5.67
C VAL A 183 10.85 9.02 6.45
N PHE A 184 11.67 9.92 5.92
CA PHE A 184 12.98 10.25 6.52
C PHE A 184 12.91 11.35 7.58
N ALA A 185 12.14 12.41 7.37
CA ALA A 185 12.00 13.48 8.36
C ALA A 185 11.05 13.09 9.49
N SER A 186 9.90 12.47 9.21
CA SER A 186 8.89 12.16 10.24
C SER A 186 9.03 10.73 10.77
N GLY A 187 9.05 9.74 9.88
CA GLY A 187 9.12 8.31 10.20
C GLY A 187 10.38 7.93 10.99
N LEU A 188 11.58 8.29 10.51
CA LEU A 188 12.83 7.92 11.20
C LEU A 188 12.97 8.55 12.59
N ARG A 189 12.56 9.81 12.78
CA ARG A 189 12.50 10.44 14.12
C ARG A 189 11.48 9.76 15.04
N SER A 190 10.37 9.27 14.47
CA SER A 190 9.33 8.54 15.20
C SER A 190 9.77 7.13 15.61
N ALA A 191 10.36 6.35 14.71
CA ALA A 191 10.89 5.01 14.98
C ALA A 191 11.98 5.02 16.07
N ARG A 192 12.88 6.01 16.04
CA ARG A 192 13.91 6.21 17.09
C ARG A 192 13.32 6.49 18.48
N ARG A 193 12.15 7.13 18.57
CA ARG A 193 11.45 7.37 19.86
C ARG A 193 10.73 6.13 20.39
N LEU A 194 10.30 5.23 19.51
CA LEU A 194 9.69 3.96 19.88
C LEU A 194 10.72 2.95 20.43
N GLY A 195 11.93 2.98 19.86
CA GLY A 195 13.08 2.16 20.27
C GLY A 195 12.86 0.68 19.97
N ARG A 196 13.35 -0.20 20.87
CA ARG A 196 13.09 -1.66 20.86
C ARG A 196 13.43 -2.38 19.54
N GLY A 197 14.37 -1.84 18.77
CA GLY A 197 14.80 -2.39 17.47
C GLY A 197 13.98 -1.94 16.25
N PHE A 198 12.83 -1.28 16.45
CA PHE A 198 12.03 -0.73 15.36
C PHE A 198 12.76 0.38 14.61
N ASP A 199 13.63 1.14 15.29
CA ASP A 199 14.53 2.11 14.68
C ASP A 199 15.46 1.48 13.63
N ARG A 200 16.03 0.30 13.94
CA ARG A 200 16.91 -0.46 13.04
C ARG A 200 16.13 -1.14 11.91
N ALA A 201 14.97 -1.71 12.22
CA ALA A 201 14.09 -2.32 11.23
C ALA A 201 13.57 -1.26 10.22
N PHE A 202 13.10 -0.12 10.72
CA PHE A 202 12.66 1.01 9.91
C PHE A 202 13.80 1.56 9.06
N LEU A 203 14.97 1.83 9.63
CA LEU A 203 16.09 2.40 8.87
C LEU A 203 16.54 1.48 7.73
N ALA A 204 16.70 0.18 7.98
CA ALA A 204 17.11 -0.77 6.94
C ALA A 204 16.08 -0.85 5.79
N ALA A 205 14.80 -0.96 6.14
CA ALA A 205 13.70 -1.05 5.16
C ALA A 205 13.48 0.28 4.41
N ALA A 206 13.55 1.43 5.10
CA ALA A 206 13.41 2.76 4.52
C ALA A 206 14.58 3.09 3.58
N THR A 207 15.83 2.77 3.94
CA THR A 207 17.00 2.99 3.08
C THR A 207 16.93 2.16 1.79
N LEU A 208 16.44 0.91 1.86
CA LEU A 208 16.19 0.10 0.66
C LEU A 208 15.19 0.78 -0.27
N LEU A 209 14.03 1.22 0.23
CA LEU A 209 13.03 1.91 -0.61
C LEU A 209 13.53 3.28 -1.09
N ALA A 210 14.31 4.01 -0.30
CA ALA A 210 14.86 5.32 -0.70
C ALA A 210 15.83 5.25 -1.88
N PHE A 211 16.57 4.15 -2.01
CA PHE A 211 17.44 3.92 -3.17
C PHE A 211 16.64 3.41 -4.38
N ILE A 212 15.69 2.50 -4.15
CA ILE A 212 14.95 1.81 -5.21
C ILE A 212 13.81 2.65 -5.80
N TRP A 213 13.06 3.42 -5.00
CA TRP A 213 11.90 4.18 -5.46
C TRP A 213 12.23 5.29 -6.46
N PRO A 214 13.30 6.10 -6.30
CA PRO A 214 13.71 7.08 -7.33
C PRO A 214 14.13 6.47 -8.67
N MET A 215 14.43 5.17 -8.73
CA MET A 215 14.74 4.50 -10.00
C MET A 215 13.49 4.23 -10.86
N TYR A 216 12.29 4.18 -10.27
CA TYR A 216 11.03 4.04 -11.02
C TYR A 216 10.74 5.25 -11.92
N PRO A 217 10.73 6.53 -11.45
CA PRO A 217 10.53 7.67 -12.34
C PRO A 217 11.69 7.89 -13.32
N ILE A 218 12.92 7.45 -13.00
CA ILE A 218 14.03 7.44 -13.97
C ILE A 218 13.74 6.45 -15.11
N CYS A 219 13.35 5.21 -14.77
CA CYS A 219 12.90 4.22 -15.75
C CYS A 219 11.75 4.78 -16.60
N TRP A 220 10.72 5.36 -15.97
CA TRP A 220 9.58 5.98 -16.63
C TRP A 220 9.98 7.07 -17.62
N ALA A 221 10.86 7.99 -17.22
CA ALA A 221 11.30 9.10 -18.06
C ALA A 221 12.05 8.61 -19.31
N LEU A 222 12.74 7.48 -19.22
CA LEU A 222 13.44 6.85 -20.35
C LEU A 222 12.52 5.92 -21.17
N CYS A 223 11.52 5.28 -20.54
CA CYS A 223 10.59 4.32 -21.15
C CYS A 223 9.30 5.02 -21.64
N GLU A 224 8.24 5.05 -20.82
CA GLU A 224 6.91 5.59 -21.19
C GLU A 224 6.90 7.10 -21.48
N GLY A 225 7.86 7.84 -20.91
CA GLY A 225 8.08 9.27 -21.11
C GLY A 225 8.79 9.58 -22.43
N GLY A 226 10.08 9.26 -22.48
CA GLY A 226 11.01 9.63 -23.54
C GLY A 226 11.10 8.67 -24.72
N ASN A 227 10.53 7.46 -24.64
CA ASN A 227 10.64 6.40 -25.66
C ASN A 227 12.09 6.06 -26.06
N VAL A 228 13.03 6.17 -25.12
CA VAL A 228 14.47 5.89 -25.32
C VAL A 228 14.76 4.40 -25.12
N ILE A 229 14.07 3.76 -24.17
CA ILE A 229 14.24 2.35 -23.80
C ILE A 229 13.00 1.55 -24.26
N GLY A 230 13.26 0.38 -24.84
CA GLY A 230 12.25 -0.54 -25.36
C GLY A 230 11.45 -1.26 -24.26
N VAL A 231 10.38 -1.97 -24.66
CA VAL A 231 9.42 -2.58 -23.73
C VAL A 231 9.99 -3.81 -23.00
N SER A 232 10.96 -4.51 -23.62
CA SER A 232 11.58 -5.70 -23.02
C SER A 232 12.64 -5.31 -21.98
N GLU A 233 13.36 -4.23 -22.27
CA GLU A 233 14.37 -3.59 -21.44
C GLU A 233 13.71 -2.88 -20.24
N GLU A 234 12.56 -2.24 -20.47
CA GLU A 234 11.64 -1.76 -19.43
C GLU A 234 11.18 -2.89 -18.49
N PHE A 235 10.82 -4.06 -19.05
CA PHE A 235 10.46 -5.25 -18.26
C PHE A 235 11.62 -5.74 -17.40
N LEU A 236 12.85 -5.74 -17.93
CA LEU A 236 14.05 -6.04 -17.16
C LEU A 236 14.22 -5.04 -16.00
N TRP A 237 14.14 -3.74 -16.30
CA TRP A 237 14.34 -2.67 -15.30
C TRP A 237 13.28 -2.72 -14.20
N TYR A 238 11.98 -2.63 -14.52
CA TYR A 238 10.94 -2.66 -13.50
C TYR A 238 10.85 -4.02 -12.79
N GLY A 239 11.17 -5.13 -13.46
CA GLY A 239 11.24 -6.46 -12.83
C GLY A 239 12.32 -6.55 -11.75
N LEU A 240 13.52 -6.00 -12.01
CA LEU A 240 14.57 -5.89 -11.01
C LEU A 240 14.15 -4.99 -9.83
N LEU A 241 13.59 -3.80 -10.11
CA LEU A 241 13.12 -2.89 -9.06
C LEU A 241 12.01 -3.51 -8.20
N ASP A 242 11.07 -4.23 -8.81
CA ASP A 242 10.00 -4.94 -8.11
C ASP A 242 10.54 -6.08 -7.23
N LEU A 243 11.53 -6.85 -7.68
CA LEU A 243 12.17 -7.89 -6.87
C LEU A 243 12.87 -7.31 -5.62
N PHE A 244 13.49 -6.13 -5.74
CA PHE A 244 14.05 -5.43 -4.58
C PHE A 244 12.97 -4.80 -3.68
N SER A 245 11.98 -4.12 -4.25
CA SER A 245 10.97 -3.36 -3.50
C SER A 245 9.88 -4.22 -2.85
N LYS A 246 9.66 -5.45 -3.34
CA LYS A 246 8.60 -6.35 -2.86
C LYS A 246 9.13 -7.56 -2.08
N PRO A 247 9.63 -8.67 -2.67
CA PRO A 247 10.02 -9.84 -1.88
C PRO A 247 11.26 -9.59 -1.01
N ILE A 248 12.32 -8.96 -1.53
CA ILE A 248 13.53 -8.68 -0.74
C ILE A 248 13.20 -7.74 0.43
N PHE A 249 12.46 -6.65 0.18
CA PHE A 249 11.92 -5.79 1.23
C PHE A 249 11.07 -6.56 2.26
N ALA A 250 10.16 -7.41 1.82
CA ALA A 250 9.25 -8.14 2.71
C ALA A 250 9.99 -9.11 3.63
N PHE A 251 10.92 -9.91 3.09
CA PHE A 251 11.75 -10.81 3.89
C PHE A 251 12.68 -10.03 4.83
N LEU A 252 13.29 -8.92 4.38
CA LEU A 252 14.13 -8.06 5.22
C LEU A 252 13.34 -7.47 6.39
N LEU A 253 12.18 -6.85 6.13
CA LEU A 253 11.37 -6.20 7.14
C LEU A 253 10.84 -7.22 8.15
N LEU A 254 10.28 -8.35 7.69
CA LEU A 254 9.77 -9.40 8.58
C LEU A 254 10.90 -10.03 9.42
N PHE A 255 12.08 -10.28 8.82
CA PHE A 255 13.23 -10.82 9.55
C PHE A 255 13.71 -9.88 10.66
N MET A 256 13.78 -8.57 10.40
CA MET A 256 14.15 -7.56 11.40
C MET A 256 13.09 -7.46 12.51
N LEU A 257 11.80 -7.52 12.15
CA LEU A 257 10.69 -7.46 13.10
C LEU A 257 10.61 -8.68 14.04
N ARG A 258 11.20 -9.85 13.69
CA ARG A 258 11.27 -11.02 14.59
C ARG A 258 11.81 -10.70 15.99
N LYS A 259 12.70 -9.71 16.09
CA LYS A 259 13.37 -9.30 17.34
C LYS A 259 12.72 -8.10 18.04
N CYS A 260 11.67 -7.53 17.46
CA CYS A 260 11.01 -6.34 17.99
C CYS A 260 9.82 -6.70 18.90
N ASP A 261 9.52 -5.86 19.90
CA ASP A 261 8.36 -6.03 20.77
C ASP A 261 7.12 -5.38 20.17
N TYR A 262 6.23 -6.20 19.61
CA TYR A 262 4.97 -5.78 19.00
C TYR A 262 4.02 -5.07 20.00
N GLY A 263 4.17 -5.30 21.31
CA GLY A 263 3.36 -4.62 22.34
C GLY A 263 3.55 -3.10 22.33
N ALA A 264 4.74 -2.63 21.97
CA ALA A 264 5.03 -1.21 21.85
C ALA A 264 4.25 -0.50 20.73
N LEU A 265 3.81 -1.22 19.69
CA LEU A 265 3.03 -0.66 18.58
C LEU A 265 1.57 -0.37 18.96
N ARG A 266 1.07 -0.95 20.06
CA ARG A 266 -0.31 -0.78 20.56
C ARG A 266 -1.43 -1.07 19.53
N LEU A 267 -1.14 -1.87 18.50
CA LEU A 267 -2.08 -2.30 17.46
C LEU A 267 -3.07 -3.36 18.00
N LYS A 268 -3.94 -2.96 18.93
CA LYS A 268 -5.05 -3.80 19.41
C LYS A 268 -6.18 -3.84 18.38
N SER A 269 -6.75 -5.02 18.12
CA SER A 269 -8.03 -5.12 17.43
C SER A 269 -9.16 -4.90 18.43
N GLY A 270 -9.99 -3.86 18.25
CA GLY A 270 -11.18 -3.63 19.09
C GLY A 270 -12.32 -4.61 18.83
N LYS A 271 -12.01 -5.88 18.53
CA LYS A 271 -12.97 -6.93 18.20
C LYS A 271 -13.11 -7.89 19.37
N ILE A 272 -14.34 -8.04 19.85
CA ILE A 272 -14.78 -8.87 20.99
C ILE A 272 -14.28 -10.34 20.92
N SER A 273 -13.86 -10.80 19.74
CA SER A 273 -13.23 -12.10 19.52
C SER A 273 -11.86 -12.31 20.18
N GLU A 274 -11.08 -11.25 20.46
CA GLU A 274 -9.77 -11.41 21.11
C GLU A 274 -9.89 -11.39 22.65
N ASP A 275 -10.60 -10.43 23.23
CA ASP A 275 -10.72 -10.30 24.69
C ASP A 275 -11.39 -11.53 25.34
N LYS A 276 -12.45 -12.07 24.74
CA LYS A 276 -13.13 -13.27 25.28
C LYS A 276 -12.26 -14.54 25.27
N MET A 277 -11.29 -14.65 24.37
CA MET A 277 -10.34 -15.76 24.40
C MET A 277 -9.26 -15.57 25.47
N ALA A 278 -8.94 -14.32 25.83
CA ALA A 278 -8.04 -14.03 26.95
C ALA A 278 -8.71 -14.26 28.32
N GLU A 279 -10.00 -13.95 28.45
CA GLU A 279 -10.76 -14.23 29.69
C GLU A 279 -10.93 -15.72 29.95
N HIS A 280 -11.40 -16.52 28.97
CA HIS A 280 -11.57 -17.98 29.19
C HIS A 280 -10.24 -18.69 29.48
N GLY A 281 -9.15 -18.32 28.83
CA GLY A 281 -7.83 -18.89 29.10
C GLY A 281 -7.27 -18.59 30.50
N GLY A 282 -7.87 -17.66 31.26
CA GLY A 282 -7.51 -17.37 32.65
C GLY A 282 -8.36 -18.08 33.71
N ILE A 283 -9.45 -18.76 33.31
CA ILE A 283 -10.40 -19.39 34.24
C ILE A 283 -10.05 -20.87 34.46
N GLU A 284 -9.70 -21.61 33.40
CA GLU A 284 -9.41 -23.06 33.47
C GLU A 284 -8.22 -23.40 34.39
N ASP A 285 -7.18 -22.55 34.42
CA ASP A 285 -6.00 -22.70 35.29
C ASP A 285 -6.32 -22.55 36.79
N HIS A 286 -7.43 -21.88 37.15
CA HIS A 286 -7.80 -21.62 38.54
C HIS A 286 -8.71 -22.70 39.16
N GLU A 287 -9.50 -23.40 38.36
CA GLU A 287 -10.49 -24.36 38.88
C GLU A 287 -9.89 -25.73 39.26
N GLN A 288 -8.79 -26.16 38.60
CA GLN A 288 -8.15 -27.45 38.91
C GLN A 288 -7.34 -27.46 40.22
N ARG A 289 -7.02 -26.30 40.82
CA ARG A 289 -6.17 -26.22 42.02
C ARG A 289 -6.96 -26.19 43.35
N GLY A 290 -8.28 -26.29 43.30
CA GLY A 290 -9.19 -26.00 44.43
C GLY A 290 -9.96 -27.19 45.03
N ARG A 291 -9.51 -28.44 44.86
CA ARG A 291 -10.28 -29.62 45.32
C ARG A 291 -9.45 -30.65 46.10
N GLY A 292 -9.34 -30.46 47.42
CA GLY A 292 -8.69 -31.42 48.32
C GLY A 292 -8.99 -31.18 49.80
N THR A 293 -9.41 -32.24 50.49
CA THR A 293 -9.55 -32.41 51.96
C THR A 293 -10.53 -31.53 52.74
N THR A 294 -11.22 -32.16 53.71
CA THR A 294 -12.27 -31.61 54.59
C THR A 294 -11.97 -32.04 56.03
N GLU A 295 -12.04 -31.13 57.01
CA GLU A 295 -12.15 -31.33 58.49
C GLU A 295 -11.84 -29.98 59.19
N GLU A 296 -12.23 -29.66 60.44
CA GLU A 296 -13.51 -29.80 61.16
C GLU A 296 -13.50 -28.82 62.36
N LYS A 297 -14.66 -28.25 62.79
CA LYS A 297 -14.89 -27.51 64.07
C LYS A 297 -14.08 -26.18 64.27
N SER A 298 -14.44 -25.23 65.15
CA SER A 298 -15.54 -25.06 66.14
C SER A 298 -15.84 -23.56 66.47
N HIS A 299 -16.83 -23.31 67.35
CA HIS A 299 -17.17 -22.09 68.12
C HIS A 299 -17.87 -20.88 67.46
N GLU A 300 -19.18 -20.77 67.74
CA GLU A 300 -19.85 -19.70 68.53
C GLU A 300 -19.35 -18.24 68.47
N GLY A 301 -20.27 -17.28 68.24
CA GLY A 301 -19.96 -15.83 68.26
C GLY A 301 -21.16 -14.88 68.08
N VAL A 302 -22.04 -14.80 69.08
CA VAL A 302 -23.24 -13.93 69.21
C VAL A 302 -23.09 -12.48 68.71
N GLY A 303 -24.12 -11.93 68.02
CA GLY A 303 -24.66 -10.61 68.40
C GLY A 303 -24.94 -9.52 67.33
N ALA A 304 -26.20 -9.08 67.29
CA ALA A 304 -26.71 -7.70 67.14
C ALA A 304 -26.29 -6.77 65.96
N ALA A 305 -27.31 -6.41 65.17
CA ALA A 305 -27.62 -5.02 64.78
C ALA A 305 -28.82 -4.54 65.66
N PRO A 306 -29.40 -3.30 65.55
CA PRO A 306 -29.12 -2.17 64.66
C PRO A 306 -29.09 -0.78 65.40
N VAL A 307 -29.20 0.37 64.69
CA VAL A 307 -30.10 1.54 64.93
C VAL A 307 -29.61 2.85 64.24
N HIS A 308 -30.56 3.75 63.94
CA HIS A 308 -30.48 5.03 63.19
C HIS A 308 -29.75 6.20 63.87
N HIS A 309 -29.41 7.23 63.05
CA HIS A 309 -29.90 8.64 63.12
C HIS A 309 -29.56 9.32 61.75
N THR A 310 -30.46 9.94 60.96
CA THR A 310 -31.19 11.24 61.07
C THR A 310 -30.29 12.49 61.21
N ALA A 311 -30.43 13.60 60.47
CA ALA A 311 -31.34 13.94 59.35
C ALA A 311 -30.93 15.26 58.62
N GLU A 312 -31.56 15.55 57.46
CA GLU A 312 -31.80 16.90 56.84
C GLU A 312 -30.59 17.81 56.48
N THR A 313 -30.65 18.86 55.63
CA THR A 313 -31.51 19.36 54.52
C THR A 313 -30.60 20.23 53.60
N GLY A 314 -30.93 20.67 52.38
CA GLY A 314 -32.14 20.58 51.53
C GLY A 314 -31.91 21.33 50.18
N ILE A 315 -32.90 21.37 49.29
CA ILE A 315 -32.85 22.02 47.96
C ILE A 315 -34.19 22.73 47.67
N PRO A 316 -34.19 23.90 47.01
CA PRO A 316 -35.15 24.15 45.93
C PRO A 316 -34.51 24.69 44.63
N SER A 317 -35.23 24.58 43.52
CA SER A 317 -34.75 24.77 42.14
C SER A 317 -35.37 26.05 41.47
N PRO A 318 -35.23 26.32 40.15
CA PRO A 318 -35.32 27.70 39.58
C PRO A 318 -36.74 28.05 39.09
N PRO A 319 -36.98 29.22 38.42
CA PRO A 319 -36.72 29.33 36.97
C PRO A 319 -36.39 30.76 36.45
N SER A 320 -36.11 30.91 35.14
CA SER A 320 -36.77 31.85 34.20
C SER A 320 -35.95 32.12 32.91
N ALA A 321 -36.60 32.61 31.85
CA ALA A 321 -35.98 32.99 30.58
C ALA A 321 -36.82 34.02 29.80
N HIS A 322 -36.17 34.97 29.13
CA HIS A 322 -36.67 35.85 28.05
C HIS A 322 -35.44 36.19 27.15
N GLN A 323 -35.42 36.08 25.82
CA GLN A 323 -36.29 36.54 24.70
C GLN A 323 -35.83 37.88 24.07
N THR A 324 -35.39 37.80 22.79
CA THR A 324 -35.57 38.77 21.67
C THR A 324 -35.12 40.24 21.83
N SER A 325 -34.61 40.98 20.82
CA SER A 325 -34.38 40.81 19.36
C SER A 325 -33.16 41.70 18.97
N SER A 326 -32.81 42.22 17.77
CA SER A 326 -33.30 42.34 16.37
C SER A 326 -32.08 42.78 15.48
N LEU A 327 -32.06 43.11 14.17
CA LEU A 327 -32.95 43.03 12.99
C LEU A 327 -32.09 43.27 11.71
N THR A 328 -32.37 42.61 10.57
CA THR A 328 -31.88 42.96 9.19
C THR A 328 -30.34 42.97 8.94
N GLN A 329 -29.80 43.00 7.71
CA GLN A 329 -30.37 43.06 6.34
C GLN A 329 -29.56 42.19 5.37
N ALA A 330 -29.99 42.05 4.10
CA ALA A 330 -29.34 41.20 3.09
C ALA A 330 -29.09 41.91 1.75
N ALA A 331 -28.24 41.27 0.92
CA ALA A 331 -28.02 41.46 -0.52
C ALA A 331 -27.21 42.68 -1.03
N SER A 332 -26.15 42.39 -1.78
CA SER A 332 -25.95 42.92 -3.14
C SER A 332 -24.86 42.14 -3.89
N LEU A 333 -25.09 41.90 -5.19
CA LEU A 333 -24.12 41.40 -6.17
C LEU A 333 -24.41 42.11 -7.51
N PRO A 334 -23.40 42.71 -8.18
CA PRO A 334 -23.55 43.21 -9.55
C PRO A 334 -23.31 42.11 -10.59
N ALA A 335 -23.78 42.29 -11.83
CA ALA A 335 -23.75 41.27 -12.89
C ALA A 335 -23.40 41.83 -14.28
N GLY A 336 -22.94 40.95 -15.18
CA GLY A 336 -22.64 41.24 -16.60
C GLY A 336 -21.18 41.64 -16.88
N VAL A 337 -20.65 41.62 -18.12
CA VAL A 337 -21.17 41.33 -19.49
C VAL A 337 -19.92 41.04 -20.39
N PRO A 338 -19.97 40.50 -21.64
CA PRO A 338 -20.66 39.35 -22.24
C PRO A 338 -19.69 38.22 -22.70
N HIS A 339 -20.20 37.18 -23.37
CA HIS A 339 -19.42 36.28 -24.23
C HIS A 339 -19.36 36.78 -25.69
N THR A 340 -18.28 36.43 -26.42
CA THR A 340 -18.16 36.64 -27.87
C THR A 340 -17.99 35.29 -28.58
N MET A 341 -18.78 35.03 -29.63
CA MET A 341 -18.61 33.86 -30.50
C MET A 341 -17.56 34.14 -31.58
N MET A 342 -16.90 33.08 -32.08
CA MET A 342 -16.27 33.09 -33.40
C MET A 342 -16.78 31.90 -34.22
N THR A 343 -17.25 32.19 -35.43
CA THR A 343 -17.55 31.20 -36.48
C THR A 343 -16.30 30.83 -37.27
N PRO A 344 -16.26 29.66 -37.93
CA PRO A 344 -15.13 29.26 -38.77
C PRO A 344 -15.07 30.08 -40.08
N VAL A 345 -13.88 30.11 -40.67
CA VAL A 345 -13.63 30.51 -42.06
C VAL A 345 -13.54 29.22 -42.91
N ALA A 346 -13.83 29.35 -44.21
CA ALA A 346 -13.95 28.25 -45.18
C ALA A 346 -12.66 27.43 -45.40
#